data_AF-M7T8P5-F1
#
_entry.id   AF-M7T8P5-F1
#
_cell.length_a   1.000
_cell.length_b   1.000
_cell.length_c   1.000
_cell.angle_alpha   90.00
_cell.angle_beta   90.00
_cell.angle_gamma   90.00
#
_symmetry.space_group_name_H-M   'P 1'
#
loop_
_entity.id
_entity.type
_entity.pdbx_description
1 polymer ?
#
loop_
_entity_poly.entity_id
_entity_poly.type
_entity_poly.pdbx_seq_one_letter_code
_entity_poly.pdbx_strand_id
1 'polypeptide(L)'
;MRIESATSIGAKWWRKALRAYSRGHTTDLDQIENNELTAVESREPMPRNVADFKDHPIYALERHLRRNEVLIPNATAAGTVGAGSKGPLEKVYRRKDVRLARSGDKWYRLGREVRPNEIPVKFLPKRAKKADLFGEEEDGDGETVGTPVYMMEQTDLYKAPPVIDGRIPKNRFGNLDVYVPSMVPEGGAYVADDMAARAAFILGIDYAAALTGFQFKGRQGTAVLHGAVVAAEHEEAVRAVITGLEDQEAEVEQERRTREVLRTWRTFLMHLRVRQRIWAGVDSDEEAAAANANANEENAMDLDKGKNKGKGVSQNDDDDDDEAEVAAHQSEDSDIGGGFLVDED
;
A
#
# COMPACT_ATOMS: atom_id res chain seq x y z
N MET A 1 -8.39 21.61 -20.30
CA MET A 1 -8.55 20.36 -19.51
C MET A 1 -8.57 20.77 -18.04
N ARG A 2 -9.58 20.39 -17.25
CA ARG A 2 -9.63 20.72 -15.81
C ARG A 2 -8.86 19.66 -15.04
N ILE A 3 -8.12 20.06 -13.99
CA ILE A 3 -7.34 19.12 -13.18
C ILE A 3 -8.23 18.08 -12.47
N GLU A 4 -9.44 18.50 -12.10
CA GLU A 4 -10.48 17.66 -11.49
C GLU A 4 -10.84 16.43 -12.34
N SER A 5 -10.86 16.61 -13.67
CA SER A 5 -11.18 15.56 -14.64
C SER A 5 -9.95 14.79 -15.15
N ALA A 6 -8.75 15.35 -14.98
CA ALA A 6 -7.53 14.81 -15.56
C ALA A 6 -6.91 13.69 -14.70
N THR A 7 -7.06 13.77 -13.37
CA THR A 7 -6.51 12.78 -12.44
C THR A 7 -7.55 12.36 -11.40
N SER A 8 -7.46 11.12 -10.93
CA SER A 8 -8.35 10.59 -9.87
C SER A 8 -8.22 11.36 -8.55
N ILE A 9 -7.08 12.01 -8.31
CA ILE A 9 -6.80 12.83 -7.12
C ILE A 9 -7.09 14.31 -7.39
N GLY A 10 -7.30 14.72 -8.64
CA GLY A 10 -7.40 16.12 -9.06
C GLY A 10 -8.47 16.91 -8.32
N ALA A 11 -9.65 16.31 -8.06
CA ALA A 11 -10.72 16.94 -7.29
C ALA A 11 -10.37 17.10 -5.79
N LYS A 12 -9.60 16.17 -5.20
CA LYS A 12 -9.11 16.31 -3.82
C LYS A 12 -8.03 17.39 -3.74
N TRP A 13 -7.09 17.36 -4.69
CA TRP A 13 -6.02 18.35 -4.79
C TRP A 13 -6.59 19.76 -4.98
N TRP A 14 -7.54 19.93 -5.89
CA TRP A 14 -8.17 21.22 -6.16
C TRP A 14 -8.89 21.78 -4.92
N ARG A 15 -9.64 20.93 -4.20
CA ARG A 15 -10.22 21.32 -2.91
C ARG A 15 -9.17 21.71 -1.87
N LYS A 16 -8.06 20.96 -1.78
CA LYS A 16 -6.94 21.29 -0.87
C LYS A 16 -6.31 22.64 -1.23
N ALA A 17 -6.08 22.90 -2.52
CA ALA A 17 -5.53 24.16 -3.02
C ALA A 17 -6.48 25.34 -2.73
N LEU A 18 -7.77 25.19 -3.01
CA LEU A 18 -8.77 26.23 -2.74
C LEU A 18 -9.00 26.46 -1.24
N ARG A 19 -8.72 25.48 -0.37
CA ARG A 19 -8.90 25.61 1.07
C ARG A 19 -8.10 26.78 1.66
N ALA A 20 -6.89 27.02 1.17
CA ALA A 20 -6.05 28.14 1.59
C ALA A 20 -6.68 29.52 1.29
N TYR A 21 -7.56 29.59 0.30
CA TYR A 21 -8.28 30.81 -0.10
C TYR A 21 -9.73 30.85 0.40
N SER A 22 -10.19 29.80 1.09
CA SER A 22 -11.55 29.70 1.61
C SER A 22 -11.70 30.45 2.94
N ARG A 23 -12.84 31.11 3.16
CA ARG A 23 -13.12 31.92 4.36
C ARG A 23 -13.47 31.11 5.61
N GLY A 24 -13.49 29.77 5.53
CA GLY A 24 -13.75 28.86 6.66
C GLY A 24 -15.21 28.79 7.15
N HIS A 25 -16.09 29.68 6.70
CA HIS A 25 -17.53 29.65 6.98
C HIS A 25 -18.32 29.91 5.69
N THR A 26 -19.57 29.45 5.65
CA THR A 26 -20.48 29.67 4.53
C THR A 26 -21.38 30.86 4.83
N THR A 27 -21.54 31.76 3.87
CA THR A 27 -22.44 32.91 3.96
C THR A 27 -23.76 32.64 3.25
N ASP A 28 -24.79 33.43 3.55
CA ASP A 28 -26.08 33.35 2.86
C ASP A 28 -25.93 33.60 1.34
N LEU A 29 -24.98 34.45 0.95
CA LEU A 29 -24.64 34.69 -0.46
C LEU A 29 -24.05 33.43 -1.12
N ASP A 30 -23.16 32.71 -0.44
CA ASP A 30 -22.58 31.46 -0.97
C ASP A 30 -23.67 30.38 -1.14
N GLN A 31 -24.68 30.37 -0.27
CA GLN A 31 -25.82 29.45 -0.40
C GLN A 31 -26.69 29.82 -1.60
N ILE A 32 -26.97 31.12 -1.80
CA ILE A 32 -27.69 31.61 -2.97
C ILE A 32 -26.93 31.26 -4.25
N GLU A 33 -25.63 31.53 -4.30
CA GLU A 33 -24.77 31.20 -5.44
C GLU A 33 -24.76 29.69 -5.72
N ASN A 34 -24.58 28.85 -4.70
CA ASN A 34 -24.61 27.39 -4.87
C ASN A 34 -25.95 26.90 -5.40
N ASN A 35 -27.06 27.48 -4.95
CA ASN A 35 -28.39 27.16 -5.46
C ASN A 35 -28.55 27.59 -6.93
N GLU A 36 -28.04 28.77 -7.30
CA GLU A 36 -28.03 29.24 -8.69
C GLU A 36 -27.16 28.35 -9.59
N LEU A 37 -25.95 27.99 -9.14
CA LEU A 37 -25.06 27.07 -9.85
C LEU A 37 -25.69 25.68 -10.04
N THR A 38 -26.34 25.15 -8.99
CA THR A 38 -27.07 23.88 -9.06
C THR A 38 -28.25 23.98 -10.04
N ALA A 39 -28.96 25.12 -10.04
CA ALA A 39 -30.06 25.36 -10.98
C ALA A 39 -29.56 25.45 -12.43
N VAL A 40 -28.43 26.10 -12.68
CA VAL A 40 -27.78 26.15 -14.00
C VAL A 40 -27.34 24.76 -14.44
N GLU A 41 -26.65 24.00 -13.59
CA GLU A 41 -26.23 22.62 -13.86
C GLU A 41 -27.43 21.71 -14.21
N SER A 42 -28.54 21.85 -13.48
CA SER A 42 -29.76 21.07 -13.74
C SER A 42 -30.44 21.40 -15.08
N ARG A 43 -30.22 22.61 -15.61
CA ARG A 43 -30.78 23.10 -16.88
C ARG A 43 -29.86 22.84 -18.06
N GLU A 44 -28.65 22.35 -17.84
CA GLU A 44 -27.75 22.01 -18.94
C GLU A 44 -28.40 20.97 -19.86
N PRO A 45 -28.50 21.24 -21.17
CA PRO A 45 -29.12 20.32 -22.09
C PRO A 45 -28.27 19.07 -22.23
N MET A 46 -28.93 17.94 -22.48
CA MET A 46 -28.25 16.69 -22.80
C MET A 46 -27.28 16.88 -23.98
N PRO A 47 -26.03 16.37 -23.89
CA PRO A 47 -25.06 16.51 -24.95
C PRO A 47 -25.58 15.93 -26.28
N ARG A 48 -25.19 16.55 -27.40
CA ARG A 48 -25.60 16.10 -28.74
C ARG A 48 -24.55 15.26 -29.44
N ASN A 49 -23.29 15.38 -29.04
CA ASN A 49 -22.19 14.62 -29.60
C ASN A 49 -21.90 13.40 -28.72
N VAL A 50 -21.66 12.26 -29.36
CA VAL A 50 -21.33 11.01 -28.67
C VAL A 50 -20.06 11.17 -27.82
N ALA A 51 -19.06 11.90 -28.29
CA ALA A 51 -17.80 12.08 -27.56
C ALA A 51 -17.99 12.75 -26.18
N ASP A 52 -18.97 13.64 -26.06
CA ASP A 52 -19.24 14.42 -24.85
C ASP A 52 -19.87 13.55 -23.74
N PHE A 53 -20.36 12.34 -24.07
CA PHE A 53 -20.87 11.38 -23.10
C PHE A 53 -19.76 10.56 -22.42
N LYS A 54 -18.51 10.67 -22.87
CA LYS A 54 -17.40 9.94 -22.25
C LYS A 54 -17.08 10.58 -20.90
N ASP A 55 -17.20 9.78 -19.83
CA ASP A 55 -16.99 10.21 -18.43
C ASP A 55 -17.91 11.39 -18.00
N HIS A 56 -19.08 11.54 -18.64
CA HIS A 56 -20.07 12.56 -18.26
C HIS A 56 -20.69 12.27 -16.88
N PRO A 57 -20.91 13.27 -16.00
CA PRO A 57 -21.38 13.05 -14.63
C PRO A 57 -22.80 12.47 -14.54
N ILE A 58 -23.73 12.96 -15.36
CA ILE A 58 -25.16 12.58 -15.30
C ILE A 58 -25.54 11.44 -16.25
N TYR A 59 -24.94 11.37 -17.44
CA TYR A 59 -25.35 10.47 -18.52
C TYR A 59 -24.27 9.45 -18.86
N ALA A 60 -24.67 8.28 -19.35
CA ALA A 60 -23.79 7.24 -19.82
C ALA A 60 -24.33 6.56 -21.07
N LEU A 61 -23.42 6.21 -21.97
CA LEU A 61 -23.70 5.37 -23.14
C LEU A 61 -23.18 3.97 -22.88
N GLU A 62 -23.88 2.95 -23.39
CA GLU A 62 -23.46 1.54 -23.30
C GLU A 62 -22.04 1.33 -23.85
N ARG A 63 -21.70 1.98 -24.98
CA ARG A 63 -20.36 1.92 -25.59
C ARG A 63 -19.22 2.45 -24.71
N HIS A 64 -19.53 3.35 -23.78
CA HIS A 64 -18.54 4.00 -22.90
C HIS A 64 -18.50 3.37 -21.50
N LEU A 65 -19.34 2.37 -21.23
CA LEU A 65 -19.27 1.64 -19.97
C LEU A 65 -17.93 0.91 -19.86
N ARG A 66 -17.32 1.02 -18.68
CA ARG A 66 -16.11 0.26 -18.38
C ARG A 66 -16.43 -1.22 -18.37
N ARG A 67 -15.39 -2.05 -18.52
CA ARG A 67 -15.54 -3.52 -18.52
C ARG A 67 -16.34 -4.04 -17.31
N ASN A 68 -16.09 -3.47 -16.14
CA ASN A 68 -16.70 -3.78 -14.84
C ASN A 68 -17.89 -2.88 -14.47
N GLU A 69 -18.43 -2.12 -15.43
CA GLU A 69 -19.68 -1.37 -15.28
C GLU A 69 -20.79 -2.12 -16.00
N VAL A 70 -21.97 -2.16 -15.37
CA VAL A 70 -23.18 -2.76 -15.94
C VAL A 70 -24.38 -1.90 -15.62
N LEU A 71 -25.40 -1.93 -16.48
CA LEU A 71 -26.69 -1.29 -16.22
C LEU A 71 -27.52 -2.18 -15.30
N ILE A 72 -28.31 -1.57 -14.42
CA ILE A 72 -29.33 -2.31 -13.67
C ILE A 72 -30.32 -3.00 -14.64
N PRO A 73 -30.88 -4.17 -14.30
CA PRO A 73 -31.75 -4.94 -15.20
C PRO A 73 -32.95 -4.16 -15.75
N ASN A 74 -33.46 -3.17 -15.01
CA ASN A 74 -34.62 -2.36 -15.36
C ASN A 74 -34.26 -0.91 -15.75
N ALA A 75 -33.05 -0.67 -16.27
CA ALA A 75 -32.61 0.67 -16.62
C ALA A 75 -33.45 1.25 -17.77
N THR A 76 -34.09 2.40 -17.55
CA THR A 76 -34.83 3.12 -18.58
C THR A 76 -33.92 4.09 -19.33
N ALA A 77 -34.01 4.10 -20.66
CA ALA A 77 -33.30 5.09 -21.47
C ALA A 77 -33.84 6.50 -21.18
N ALA A 78 -32.94 7.43 -20.85
CA ALA A 78 -33.25 8.84 -20.63
C ALA A 78 -33.42 9.61 -21.95
N GLY A 79 -32.88 9.07 -23.05
CA GLY A 79 -32.96 9.66 -24.38
C GLY A 79 -32.18 8.84 -25.40
N THR A 80 -32.07 9.38 -26.61
CA THR A 80 -31.28 8.78 -27.70
C THR A 80 -30.37 9.81 -28.35
N VAL A 81 -29.16 9.41 -28.71
CA VAL A 81 -28.20 10.25 -29.45
C VAL A 81 -27.76 9.54 -30.74
N GLY A 82 -27.65 10.28 -31.84
CA GLY A 82 -27.16 9.74 -33.10
C GLY A 82 -25.64 9.69 -33.14
N ALA A 83 -25.06 8.55 -33.55
CA ALA A 83 -23.62 8.41 -33.78
C ALA A 83 -23.18 9.08 -35.10
N GLY A 84 -23.41 10.39 -35.23
CA GLY A 84 -23.16 11.19 -36.43
C GLY A 84 -24.34 11.16 -37.44
N SER A 85 -24.19 11.86 -38.56
CA SER A 85 -25.28 12.11 -39.53
C SER A 85 -25.86 10.86 -40.21
N LYS A 86 -25.19 9.71 -40.12
CA LYS A 86 -25.64 8.41 -40.68
C LYS A 86 -25.49 7.25 -39.69
N GLY A 87 -25.17 7.53 -38.43
CA GLY A 87 -24.94 6.49 -37.44
C GLY A 87 -26.21 5.96 -36.79
N PRO A 88 -26.16 4.78 -36.15
CA PRO A 88 -27.28 4.27 -35.36
C PRO A 88 -27.60 5.21 -34.19
N LEU A 89 -28.88 5.24 -33.82
CA LEU A 89 -29.36 5.90 -32.60
C LEU A 89 -28.97 5.04 -31.40
N GLU A 90 -28.23 5.62 -30.46
CA GLU A 90 -27.82 4.97 -29.23
C GLU A 90 -28.68 5.41 -28.06
N LYS A 91 -29.03 4.45 -27.21
CA LYS A 91 -29.75 4.72 -25.96
C LYS A 91 -28.81 5.35 -24.95
N VAL A 92 -29.23 6.45 -24.38
CA VAL A 92 -28.53 7.12 -23.28
C VAL A 92 -29.21 6.76 -21.97
N TYR A 93 -28.43 6.31 -21.00
CA TYR A 93 -28.88 6.00 -19.66
C TYR A 93 -28.38 7.05 -18.69
N ARG A 94 -29.01 7.14 -17.51
CA ARG A 94 -28.45 7.95 -16.44
C ARG A 94 -27.30 7.19 -15.78
N ARG A 95 -26.24 7.90 -15.43
CA ARG A 95 -25.07 7.34 -14.73
C ARG A 95 -25.48 6.72 -13.38
N LYS A 96 -26.55 7.23 -12.76
CA LYS A 96 -27.16 6.65 -11.54
C LYS A 96 -27.67 5.22 -11.71
N ASP A 97 -27.97 4.78 -12.94
CA ASP A 97 -28.45 3.43 -13.26
C ASP A 97 -27.30 2.49 -13.65
N VAL A 98 -26.07 3.01 -13.73
CA VAL A 98 -24.85 2.24 -13.89
C VAL A 98 -24.36 1.77 -12.52
N ARG A 99 -24.06 0.49 -12.41
CA ARG A 99 -23.51 -0.16 -11.22
C ARG A 99 -22.13 -0.74 -11.52
N LEU A 100 -21.30 -0.74 -10.49
CA LEU A 100 -20.03 -1.46 -10.53
C LEU A 100 -20.29 -2.94 -10.25
N ALA A 101 -19.87 -3.78 -11.17
CA ALA A 101 -19.90 -5.23 -11.02
C ALA A 101 -18.49 -5.75 -10.74
N ARG A 102 -18.37 -6.64 -9.76
CA ARG A 102 -17.09 -7.24 -9.33
C ARG A 102 -17.24 -8.75 -9.22
N SER A 103 -16.12 -9.48 -9.33
CA SER A 103 -16.10 -10.92 -9.09
C SER A 103 -16.36 -11.22 -7.62
N GLY A 104 -16.78 -12.46 -7.30
CA GLY A 104 -16.98 -12.90 -5.92
C GLY A 104 -15.77 -12.59 -5.03
N ASP A 105 -14.57 -12.97 -5.45
CA ASP A 105 -13.32 -12.69 -4.70
C ASP A 105 -13.08 -11.19 -4.47
N LYS A 106 -13.50 -10.33 -5.40
CA LYS A 106 -13.35 -8.88 -5.23
C LYS A 106 -14.38 -8.30 -4.27
N TRP A 107 -15.57 -8.89 -4.20
CA TRP A 107 -16.55 -8.55 -3.17
C TRP A 107 -16.09 -9.05 -1.80
N TYR A 108 -15.51 -10.24 -1.72
CA TYR A 108 -14.98 -10.79 -0.48
C TYR A 108 -13.89 -9.90 0.13
N ARG A 109 -12.96 -9.40 -0.68
CA ARG A 109 -11.97 -8.39 -0.24
C ARG A 109 -12.57 -7.03 0.17
N LEU A 110 -13.83 -6.77 -0.16
CA LEU A 110 -14.59 -5.62 0.31
C LEU A 110 -15.50 -5.97 1.51
N GLY A 111 -15.30 -7.14 2.13
CA GLY A 111 -16.11 -7.62 3.25
C GLY A 111 -17.52 -8.02 2.86
N ARG A 112 -17.74 -8.46 1.61
CA ARG A 112 -19.06 -8.84 1.09
C ARG A 112 -19.03 -10.21 0.42
N GLU A 113 -20.09 -10.98 0.61
CA GLU A 113 -20.26 -12.27 -0.04
C GLU A 113 -21.45 -12.24 -1.00
N VAL A 114 -21.36 -13.00 -2.10
CA VAL A 114 -22.45 -13.11 -3.05
C VAL A 114 -23.52 -14.01 -2.45
N ARG A 115 -24.79 -13.62 -2.57
CA ARG A 115 -25.91 -14.43 -2.08
C ARG A 115 -25.92 -15.81 -2.73
N PRO A 116 -26.33 -16.87 -1.99
CA PRO A 116 -26.44 -18.19 -2.57
C PRO A 116 -27.47 -18.19 -3.71
N ASN A 117 -27.15 -18.89 -4.80
CA ASN A 117 -27.99 -19.05 -6.00
C ASN A 117 -28.25 -17.77 -6.83
N GLU A 118 -27.43 -16.73 -6.65
CA GLU A 118 -27.55 -15.50 -7.40
C GLU A 118 -26.94 -15.63 -8.82
N ILE A 119 -27.65 -15.13 -9.84
CA ILE A 119 -27.20 -15.21 -11.23
C ILE A 119 -26.24 -14.06 -11.54
N PRO A 120 -25.05 -14.33 -12.14
CA PRO A 120 -24.11 -13.28 -12.50
C PRO A 120 -24.68 -12.38 -13.59
N VAL A 121 -24.46 -11.08 -13.45
CA VAL A 121 -25.01 -10.06 -14.36
C VAL A 121 -24.24 -10.01 -15.67
N LYS A 122 -22.94 -10.32 -15.61
CA LYS A 122 -22.06 -10.32 -16.77
C LYS A 122 -20.93 -11.32 -16.56
N PHE A 123 -20.47 -11.93 -17.63
CA PHE A 123 -19.24 -12.72 -17.65
C PHE A 123 -18.13 -11.89 -18.27
N LEU A 124 -17.04 -11.67 -17.54
CA LEU A 124 -15.89 -10.93 -18.03
C LEU A 124 -14.93 -11.88 -18.76
N PRO A 125 -14.55 -11.61 -20.01
CA PRO A 125 -13.70 -12.53 -20.78
C PRO A 125 -12.37 -12.77 -20.07
N LYS A 126 -11.89 -14.01 -19.98
CA LYS A 126 -10.61 -14.29 -19.34
C LYS A 126 -9.51 -13.43 -19.98
N ARG A 127 -8.66 -12.80 -19.18
CA ARG A 127 -7.45 -12.17 -19.72
C ARG A 127 -6.59 -13.31 -20.25
N ALA A 128 -6.30 -13.31 -21.55
CA ALA A 128 -5.34 -14.24 -22.12
C ALA A 128 -4.04 -14.12 -21.32
N LYS A 129 -3.68 -15.16 -20.57
CA LYS A 129 -2.33 -15.27 -20.04
C LYS A 129 -1.45 -15.37 -21.28
N LYS A 130 -0.54 -14.42 -21.48
CA LYS A 130 0.57 -14.65 -22.42
C LYS A 130 1.27 -15.89 -21.88
N ALA A 131 1.19 -16.99 -22.63
CA ALA A 131 1.81 -18.25 -22.27
C ALA A 131 3.32 -18.00 -22.07
N ASP A 132 3.78 -18.09 -20.83
CA ASP A 132 5.17 -18.41 -20.59
C ASP A 132 5.33 -19.89 -20.94
N LEU A 133 6.40 -20.22 -21.64
CA LEU A 133 6.71 -21.51 -22.31
C LEU A 133 6.83 -22.75 -21.39
N PHE A 134 6.34 -22.71 -20.15
CA PHE A 134 6.52 -23.78 -19.15
C PHE A 134 5.31 -23.91 -18.21
N GLY A 135 4.16 -24.31 -18.74
CA GLY A 135 3.00 -24.65 -17.89
C GLY A 135 2.04 -25.56 -18.64
N GLU A 136 1.88 -26.77 -18.10
CA GLU A 136 1.03 -27.86 -18.59
C GLU A 136 -0.26 -27.36 -19.25
N GLU A 137 -0.49 -27.87 -20.46
CA GLU A 137 -1.78 -27.89 -21.11
C GLU A 137 -2.73 -28.72 -20.24
N GLU A 138 -3.39 -28.08 -19.28
CA GLU A 138 -4.61 -28.64 -18.72
C GLU A 138 -5.70 -28.44 -19.77
N ASP A 139 -5.83 -29.45 -20.63
CA ASP A 139 -6.94 -29.68 -21.54
C ASP A 139 -8.25 -29.61 -20.74
N GLY A 140 -8.90 -28.46 -20.83
CA GLY A 140 -10.27 -28.24 -20.38
C GLY A 140 -11.10 -27.76 -21.55
N ASP A 141 -11.67 -28.70 -22.27
CA ASP A 141 -12.77 -28.59 -23.22
C ASP A 141 -14.03 -28.05 -22.52
N GLY A 142 -14.01 -26.77 -22.18
CA GLY A 142 -15.14 -26.06 -21.61
C GLY A 142 -15.20 -24.66 -22.19
N GLU A 143 -16.23 -24.43 -22.99
CA GLU A 143 -16.72 -23.14 -23.47
C GLU A 143 -16.30 -22.01 -22.51
N THR A 144 -15.63 -20.98 -23.06
CA THR A 144 -14.87 -19.96 -22.34
C THR A 144 -15.74 -19.04 -21.47
N VAL A 145 -16.41 -19.59 -20.45
CA VAL A 145 -17.21 -18.84 -19.50
C VAL A 145 -16.24 -17.92 -18.75
N GLY A 146 -16.39 -16.63 -18.99
CA GLY A 146 -15.59 -15.59 -18.36
C GLY A 146 -15.71 -15.59 -16.84
N THR A 147 -14.99 -14.72 -16.15
CA THR A 147 -15.17 -14.54 -14.70
C THR A 147 -16.56 -13.96 -14.44
N PRO A 148 -17.43 -14.63 -13.65
CA PRO A 148 -18.74 -14.08 -13.30
C PRO A 148 -18.57 -12.83 -12.45
N VAL A 149 -19.39 -11.81 -12.72
CA VAL A 149 -19.44 -10.59 -11.92
C VAL A 149 -20.85 -10.28 -11.43
N TYR A 150 -20.89 -9.72 -10.23
CA TYR A 150 -22.10 -9.45 -9.47
C TYR A 150 -22.14 -7.96 -9.08
N MET A 151 -23.34 -7.41 -8.97
CA MET A 151 -23.57 -6.05 -8.46
C MET A 151 -23.53 -6.02 -6.93
N MET A 152 -23.58 -4.83 -6.34
CA MET A 152 -23.58 -4.70 -4.87
C MET A 152 -24.87 -5.26 -4.25
N GLU A 153 -26.00 -5.07 -4.92
CA GLU A 153 -27.34 -5.50 -4.50
C GLU A 153 -27.50 -7.03 -4.45
N GLN A 154 -26.59 -7.74 -5.12
CA GLN A 154 -26.49 -9.21 -5.18
C GLN A 154 -25.60 -9.79 -4.07
N THR A 155 -25.08 -8.92 -3.20
CA THR A 155 -24.15 -9.30 -2.14
C THR A 155 -24.67 -8.88 -0.78
N ASP A 156 -24.35 -9.67 0.23
CA ASP A 156 -24.57 -9.34 1.63
C ASP A 156 -23.24 -9.05 2.34
N LEU A 157 -23.32 -8.41 3.51
CA LEU A 157 -22.15 -8.17 4.34
C LEU A 157 -21.63 -9.51 4.87
N TYR A 158 -20.37 -9.82 4.59
CA TYR A 158 -19.74 -11.02 5.10
C TYR A 158 -19.64 -10.94 6.62
N LYS A 159 -20.08 -12.00 7.31
CA LYS A 159 -19.93 -12.16 8.76
C LYS A 159 -19.02 -13.34 9.03
N ALA A 160 -17.87 -13.08 9.63
CA ALA A 160 -16.98 -14.14 10.06
C ALA A 160 -17.63 -14.96 11.19
N PRO A 161 -17.29 -16.25 11.35
CA PRO A 161 -17.69 -17.04 12.50
C PRO A 161 -17.29 -16.33 13.81
N PRO A 162 -18.14 -16.32 14.85
CA PRO A 162 -17.82 -15.63 16.11
C PRO A 162 -16.69 -16.33 16.87
N VAL A 163 -16.04 -15.58 17.76
CA VAL A 163 -15.06 -16.14 18.72
C VAL A 163 -15.82 -16.93 19.80
N ILE A 164 -15.42 -18.18 20.04
CA ILE A 164 -16.05 -19.08 21.02
C ILE A 164 -14.97 -19.52 22.01
N ASP A 165 -15.21 -19.34 23.31
CA ASP A 165 -14.30 -19.72 24.41
C ASP A 165 -12.87 -19.17 24.21
N GLY A 166 -12.75 -17.92 23.78
CA GLY A 166 -11.48 -17.27 23.51
C GLY A 166 -10.74 -17.79 22.27
N ARG A 167 -11.33 -18.72 21.50
CA ARG A 167 -10.72 -19.30 20.30
C ARG A 167 -11.19 -18.62 19.03
N ILE A 168 -10.22 -18.30 18.18
CA ILE A 168 -10.43 -17.50 16.99
C ILE A 168 -10.54 -18.42 15.77
N PRO A 169 -11.52 -18.20 14.88
CA PRO A 169 -11.60 -18.97 13.64
C PRO A 169 -10.36 -18.70 12.78
N LYS A 170 -9.66 -19.76 12.39
CA LYS A 170 -8.48 -19.70 11.52
C LYS A 170 -8.78 -20.35 10.18
N ASN A 171 -8.26 -19.77 9.11
CA ASN A 171 -8.27 -20.38 7.78
C ASN A 171 -7.30 -21.59 7.75
N ARG A 172 -7.27 -22.33 6.64
CA ARG A 172 -6.37 -23.48 6.40
C ARG A 172 -4.88 -23.17 6.59
N PHE A 173 -4.51 -21.89 6.50
CA PHE A 173 -3.15 -21.41 6.67
C PHE A 173 -2.84 -20.93 8.11
N GLY A 174 -3.78 -21.05 9.05
CA GLY A 174 -3.61 -20.57 10.42
C GLY A 174 -3.86 -19.07 10.62
N ASN A 175 -4.18 -18.33 9.55
CA ASN A 175 -4.42 -16.89 9.56
C ASN A 175 -5.92 -16.57 9.39
N LEU A 176 -6.30 -15.32 9.63
CA LEU A 176 -7.67 -14.82 9.42
C LEU A 176 -7.66 -13.68 8.41
N ASP A 177 -8.58 -13.73 7.44
CA ASP A 177 -8.71 -12.72 6.40
C ASP A 177 -9.42 -11.47 6.94
N VAL A 178 -8.70 -10.34 7.04
CA VAL A 178 -9.25 -9.07 7.56
C VAL A 178 -8.90 -7.94 6.59
N TYR A 179 -9.63 -7.88 5.46
CA TYR A 179 -9.44 -6.82 4.46
C TYR A 179 -10.16 -5.52 4.82
N VAL A 180 -11.25 -5.62 5.59
CA VAL A 180 -12.13 -4.51 5.99
C VAL A 180 -12.47 -4.68 7.48
N PRO A 181 -12.63 -3.60 8.26
CA PRO A 181 -12.97 -3.70 9.68
C PRO A 181 -14.23 -4.55 9.98
N SER A 182 -15.17 -4.65 9.04
CA SER A 182 -16.37 -5.48 9.19
C SER A 182 -16.12 -6.99 9.14
N MET A 183 -14.92 -7.43 8.75
CA MET A 183 -14.55 -8.85 8.69
C MET A 183 -14.03 -9.38 10.04
N VAL A 184 -13.83 -8.51 11.03
CA VAL A 184 -13.44 -8.93 12.38
C VAL A 184 -14.61 -9.73 13.00
N PRO A 185 -14.36 -10.96 13.49
CA PRO A 185 -15.35 -11.76 14.18
C PRO A 185 -16.03 -11.03 15.34
N GLU A 186 -17.30 -11.33 15.57
CA GLU A 186 -17.97 -10.91 16.80
C GLU A 186 -17.23 -11.53 18.02
N GLY A 187 -16.90 -10.69 19.01
CA GLY A 187 -16.07 -11.09 20.16
C GLY A 187 -14.55 -11.09 19.88
N GLY A 188 -14.12 -10.76 18.66
CA GLY A 188 -12.72 -10.53 18.32
C GLY A 188 -12.37 -9.04 18.30
N ALA A 189 -11.11 -8.74 18.59
CA ALA A 189 -10.50 -7.42 18.45
C ALA A 189 -9.30 -7.50 17.52
N TYR A 190 -9.20 -6.56 16.58
CA TYR A 190 -8.07 -6.45 15.68
C TYR A 190 -7.03 -5.48 16.26
N VAL A 191 -5.82 -5.97 16.48
CA VAL A 191 -4.67 -5.18 16.92
C VAL A 191 -3.74 -4.97 15.73
N ALA A 192 -3.70 -3.74 15.23
CA ALA A 192 -2.95 -3.34 14.03
C ALA A 192 -1.47 -3.06 14.36
N ASP A 193 -0.72 -4.10 14.71
CA ASP A 193 0.68 -4.01 15.09
C ASP A 193 1.48 -5.25 14.66
N ASP A 194 2.70 -5.09 14.17
CA ASP A 194 3.55 -6.20 13.74
C ASP A 194 3.96 -7.12 14.91
N MET A 195 4.05 -6.57 16.13
CA MET A 195 4.34 -7.32 17.34
C MET A 195 3.10 -7.98 17.95
N ALA A 196 1.89 -7.72 17.45
CA ALA A 196 0.66 -8.24 18.04
C ALA A 196 0.63 -9.77 18.14
N ALA A 197 1.08 -10.46 17.10
CA ALA A 197 1.19 -11.92 17.11
C ALA A 197 2.18 -12.42 18.17
N ARG A 198 3.31 -11.73 18.32
CA ARG A 198 4.34 -12.06 19.31
C ARG A 198 3.85 -11.79 20.74
N ALA A 199 3.18 -10.66 20.95
CA ALA A 199 2.60 -10.28 22.24
C ALA A 199 1.53 -11.29 22.70
N ALA A 200 0.61 -11.68 21.80
CA ALA A 200 -0.39 -12.69 22.10
C ALA A 200 0.23 -14.07 22.40
N PHE A 201 1.30 -14.43 21.68
CA PHE A 201 2.06 -15.65 21.94
C PHE A 201 2.74 -15.64 23.33
N ILE A 202 3.35 -14.52 23.73
CA ILE A 202 3.96 -14.35 25.06
C ILE A 202 2.92 -14.52 26.17
N LEU A 203 1.70 -14.01 25.96
CA LEU A 203 0.60 -14.13 26.91
C LEU A 203 -0.06 -15.53 26.93
N GLY A 204 0.25 -16.40 25.97
CA GLY A 204 -0.35 -17.73 25.86
C GLY A 204 -1.82 -17.71 25.43
N ILE A 205 -2.25 -16.66 24.73
CA ILE A 205 -3.64 -16.44 24.30
C ILE A 205 -3.81 -16.94 22.87
N ASP A 206 -4.97 -17.51 22.52
CA ASP A 206 -5.24 -17.89 21.14
C ASP A 206 -5.37 -16.64 20.26
N TYR A 207 -4.61 -16.61 19.17
CA TYR A 207 -4.62 -15.50 18.22
C TYR A 207 -4.60 -16.02 16.78
N ALA A 208 -5.06 -15.19 15.85
CA ALA A 208 -4.90 -15.41 14.41
C ALA A 208 -4.19 -14.20 13.78
N ALA A 209 -3.12 -14.45 13.03
CA ALA A 209 -2.47 -13.38 12.27
C ALA A 209 -3.44 -12.83 11.21
N ALA A 210 -3.52 -11.51 11.10
CA ALA A 210 -4.49 -10.86 10.22
C ALA A 210 -3.91 -10.67 8.81
N LEU A 211 -4.52 -11.32 7.82
CA LEU A 211 -4.22 -11.10 6.41
C LEU A 211 -4.96 -9.85 5.93
N THR A 212 -4.23 -8.74 5.83
CA THR A 212 -4.79 -7.43 5.45
C THR A 212 -4.73 -7.18 3.95
N GLY A 213 -3.85 -7.88 3.22
CA GLY A 213 -3.73 -7.69 1.78
C GLY A 213 -2.71 -8.58 1.11
N PHE A 214 -2.43 -8.26 -0.16
CA PHE A 214 -1.40 -8.91 -0.96
C PHE A 214 -0.51 -7.85 -1.59
N GLN A 215 0.79 -8.02 -1.46
CA GLN A 215 1.78 -7.20 -2.14
C GLN A 215 2.27 -7.94 -3.37
N PHE A 216 2.21 -7.29 -4.53
CA PHE A 216 2.69 -7.87 -5.78
C PHE A 216 4.05 -7.31 -6.13
N LYS A 217 5.09 -8.14 -6.07
CA LYS A 217 6.44 -7.81 -6.56
C LYS A 217 6.66 -8.55 -7.88
N GLY A 218 6.59 -7.83 -8.99
CA GLY A 218 6.64 -8.41 -10.33
C GLY A 218 5.45 -9.34 -10.59
N ARG A 219 5.73 -10.63 -10.84
CA ARG A 219 4.71 -11.67 -11.11
C ARG A 219 4.27 -12.44 -9.84
N GLN A 220 4.95 -12.28 -8.71
CA GLN A 220 4.63 -12.98 -7.47
C GLN A 220 3.80 -12.09 -6.53
N GLY A 221 2.72 -12.66 -6.00
CA GLY A 221 1.88 -12.03 -4.97
C GLY A 221 2.17 -12.64 -3.61
N THR A 222 2.68 -11.83 -2.69
CA THR A 222 2.97 -12.24 -1.31
C THR A 222 1.83 -11.77 -0.40
N ALA A 223 1.38 -12.65 0.49
CA ALA A 223 0.39 -12.34 1.51
C ALA A 223 0.99 -11.38 2.55
N VAL A 224 0.31 -10.26 2.83
CA VAL A 224 0.73 -9.29 3.85
C VAL A 224 -0.04 -9.58 5.13
N LEU A 225 0.66 -10.15 6.10
CA LEU A 225 0.16 -10.34 7.45
C LEU A 225 0.56 -9.11 8.26
N HIS A 226 -0.42 -8.37 8.77
CA HIS A 226 -0.17 -7.18 9.58
C HIS A 226 -1.18 -7.13 10.71
N GLY A 227 -0.69 -7.16 11.94
CA GLY A 227 -1.55 -7.29 13.10
C GLY A 227 -1.99 -8.72 13.41
N ALA A 228 -2.74 -8.84 14.49
CA ALA A 228 -3.39 -10.07 14.91
C ALA A 228 -4.82 -9.78 15.38
N VAL A 229 -5.70 -10.75 15.19
CA VAL A 229 -7.00 -10.78 15.84
C VAL A 229 -6.86 -11.60 17.11
N VAL A 230 -7.36 -11.05 18.21
CA VAL A 230 -7.40 -11.65 19.56
C VAL A 230 -8.82 -11.63 20.09
N ALA A 231 -9.14 -12.40 21.13
CA ALA A 231 -10.43 -12.24 21.82
C ALA A 231 -10.53 -10.83 22.42
N ALA A 232 -11.70 -10.20 22.35
CA ALA A 232 -11.90 -8.81 22.77
C ALA A 232 -11.57 -8.59 24.26
N GLU A 233 -11.75 -9.61 25.10
CA GLU A 233 -11.38 -9.59 26.52
C GLU A 233 -9.87 -9.48 26.78
N HIS A 234 -9.05 -9.81 25.78
CA HIS A 234 -7.60 -9.85 25.87
C HIS A 234 -6.91 -8.72 25.11
N GLU A 235 -7.67 -7.83 24.46
CA GLU A 235 -7.13 -6.74 23.66
C GLU A 235 -6.21 -5.83 24.48
N GLU A 236 -6.65 -5.43 25.68
CA GLU A 236 -5.89 -4.54 26.56
C GLU A 236 -4.58 -5.17 27.03
N ALA A 237 -4.62 -6.46 27.37
CA ALA A 237 -3.43 -7.21 27.79
C ALA A 237 -2.39 -7.28 26.66
N VAL A 238 -2.84 -7.54 25.43
CA VAL A 238 -1.97 -7.61 24.25
C VAL A 238 -1.34 -6.25 23.95
N ARG A 239 -2.13 -5.16 24.00
CA ARG A 239 -1.62 -3.79 23.82
C ARG A 239 -0.56 -3.42 24.86
N ALA A 240 -0.79 -3.78 26.13
CA ALA A 240 0.19 -3.52 27.19
C ALA A 240 1.52 -4.24 26.97
N VAL A 241 1.48 -5.49 26.48
CA VAL A 241 2.70 -6.24 26.13
C VAL A 241 3.41 -5.64 24.91
N ILE A 242 2.66 -5.18 23.90
CA ILE A 242 3.24 -4.49 22.74
C ILE A 242 4.02 -3.26 23.20
N THR A 243 3.41 -2.38 24.01
CA THR A 243 4.10 -1.20 24.53
C THR A 243 5.38 -1.57 25.30
N GLY A 244 5.35 -2.63 26.10
CA GLY A 244 6.55 -3.11 26.80
C GLY A 244 7.64 -3.65 25.86
N LEU A 245 7.27 -4.26 24.72
CA LEU A 245 8.23 -4.71 23.71
C LEU A 245 8.83 -3.54 22.93
N GLU A 246 8.01 -2.54 22.59
CA GLU A 246 8.46 -1.30 21.93
C GLU A 246 9.45 -0.53 22.81
N ASP A 247 9.14 -0.38 24.10
CA ASP A 247 10.03 0.25 25.08
C ASP A 247 11.37 -0.49 25.17
N GLN A 248 11.34 -1.83 25.23
CA GLN A 248 12.56 -2.65 25.26
C GLN A 248 13.39 -2.50 23.99
N GLU A 249 12.77 -2.48 22.81
CA GLU A 249 13.48 -2.30 21.54
C GLU A 249 14.10 -0.90 21.45
N ALA A 250 13.38 0.13 21.93
CA ALA A 250 13.90 1.49 22.02
C ALA A 250 15.11 1.60 22.94
N GLU A 251 15.09 0.94 24.11
CA GLU A 251 16.23 0.88 25.02
C GLU A 251 17.44 0.20 24.38
N VAL A 252 17.24 -0.95 23.71
CA VAL A 252 18.32 -1.70 23.04
C VAL A 252 18.93 -0.88 21.90
N GLU A 253 18.12 -0.18 21.11
CA GLU A 253 18.60 0.68 20.02
C GLU A 253 19.35 1.91 20.57
N GLN A 254 18.88 2.49 21.68
CA GLN A 254 19.59 3.56 22.37
C GLN A 254 20.94 3.07 22.93
N GLU A 255 20.99 1.87 23.51
CA GLU A 255 22.25 1.25 23.94
C GLU A 255 23.19 0.97 22.77
N ARG A 256 22.67 0.50 21.62
CA ARG A 256 23.47 0.29 20.40
C ARG A 256 24.07 1.60 19.92
N ARG A 257 23.24 2.65 19.80
CA ARG A 257 23.67 3.98 19.36
C ARG A 257 24.69 4.61 20.31
N THR A 258 24.48 4.48 21.62
CA THR A 258 25.44 4.97 22.62
C THR A 258 26.76 4.22 22.56
N ARG A 259 26.76 2.89 22.38
CA ARG A 259 27.98 2.11 22.16
C ARG A 259 28.75 2.56 20.91
N GLU A 260 28.05 2.83 19.82
CA GLU A 260 28.67 3.34 18.58
C GLU A 260 29.29 4.72 18.79
N VAL A 261 28.58 5.63 19.44
CA VAL A 261 29.10 6.95 19.79
C VAL A 261 30.32 6.85 20.71
N LEU A 262 30.30 5.97 21.71
CA LEU A 262 31.45 5.77 22.59
C LEU A 262 32.65 5.17 21.85
N ARG A 263 32.43 4.27 20.89
CA ARG A 263 33.50 3.72 20.02
C ARG A 263 34.13 4.84 19.18
N THR A 264 33.34 5.69 18.54
CA THR A 264 33.86 6.80 17.73
C THR A 264 34.61 7.81 18.59
N TRP A 265 34.11 8.14 19.79
CA TRP A 265 34.82 8.99 20.75
C TRP A 265 36.14 8.37 21.22
N ARG A 266 36.17 7.07 21.50
CA ARG A 266 37.42 6.37 21.86
C ARG A 266 38.45 6.52 20.74
N THR A 267 38.07 6.24 19.49
CA THR A 267 38.96 6.35 18.32
C THR A 267 39.44 7.79 18.14
N PHE A 268 38.54 8.77 18.24
CA PHE A 268 38.87 10.19 18.14
C PHE A 268 39.88 10.63 19.21
N LEU A 269 39.64 10.27 20.47
CA LEU A 269 40.56 10.59 21.58
C LEU A 269 41.91 9.86 21.43
N MET A 270 41.91 8.62 20.93
CA MET A 270 43.16 7.92 20.61
C MET A 270 43.94 8.66 19.52
N HIS A 271 43.30 9.09 18.44
CA HIS A 271 43.95 9.87 17.38
C HIS A 271 44.47 11.22 17.90
N LEU A 272 43.70 11.93 18.72
CA LEU A 272 44.17 13.17 19.36
C LEU A 272 45.39 12.94 20.25
N ARG A 273 45.41 11.84 21.01
CA ARG A 273 46.55 11.51 21.87
C ARG A 273 47.79 11.12 21.08
N VAL A 274 47.63 10.37 19.99
CA VAL A 274 48.71 10.06 19.05
C VAL A 274 49.24 11.34 18.43
N ARG A 275 48.36 12.22 17.94
CA ARG A 275 48.71 13.54 17.42
C ARG A 275 49.50 14.34 18.46
N GLN A 276 48.97 14.52 19.67
CA GLN A 276 49.66 15.24 20.74
C GLN A 276 51.05 14.67 21.04
N ARG A 277 51.21 13.34 21.00
CA ARG A 277 52.51 12.69 21.21
C ARG A 277 53.49 12.93 20.07
N ILE A 278 53.02 12.95 18.82
CA ILE A 278 53.85 13.24 17.63
C ILE A 278 54.34 14.68 17.65
N TRP A 279 53.48 15.63 18.04
CA TRP A 279 53.77 17.07 18.04
C TRP A 279 54.36 17.59 19.36
N ALA A 280 54.62 16.71 20.33
CA ALA A 280 55.23 17.11 21.60
C ALA A 280 56.69 17.55 21.39
N GLY A 281 56.91 18.87 21.34
CA GLY A 281 58.24 19.49 21.18
C GLY A 281 58.48 20.17 19.81
N VAL A 282 57.45 20.27 18.98
CA VAL A 282 57.47 20.97 17.68
C VAL A 282 56.77 22.32 17.82
N ASP A 283 57.30 23.39 17.21
CA ASP A 283 56.69 24.73 17.27
C ASP A 283 55.32 24.76 16.57
N SER A 284 54.37 25.55 17.09
CA SER A 284 52.97 25.55 16.63
C SER A 284 52.81 25.89 15.15
N ASP A 285 53.75 26.65 14.60
CA ASP A 285 53.74 27.08 13.20
C ASP A 285 54.13 25.92 12.24
N GLU A 286 55.00 25.00 12.68
CA GLU A 286 55.34 23.78 11.94
C GLU A 286 54.21 22.74 12.01
N GLU A 287 53.49 22.63 13.14
CA GLU A 287 52.29 21.79 13.26
C GLU A 287 51.16 22.28 12.33
N ALA A 288 50.90 23.59 12.31
CA ALA A 288 49.86 24.18 11.47
C ALA A 288 50.18 24.02 9.97
N ALA A 289 51.45 24.14 9.58
CA ALA A 289 51.90 23.93 8.20
C ALA A 289 51.72 22.47 7.75
N ALA A 290 52.07 21.50 8.59
CA ALA A 290 51.91 20.08 8.28
C ALA A 290 50.45 19.63 8.27
N ALA A 291 49.60 20.15 9.16
CA ALA A 291 48.17 19.87 9.14
C ALA A 291 47.48 20.38 7.86
N ASN A 292 47.86 21.56 7.38
CA ASN A 292 47.38 22.11 6.11
C ASN A 292 47.86 21.31 4.89
N ALA A 293 49.08 20.77 4.93
CA ALA A 293 49.60 19.90 3.87
C ALA A 293 48.82 18.58 3.79
N ASN A 294 48.57 17.94 4.94
CA ASN A 294 47.83 16.66 5.02
C ASN A 294 46.34 16.82 4.63
N ALA A 295 45.70 17.92 5.03
CA ALA A 295 44.32 18.23 4.64
C ALA A 295 44.16 18.49 3.12
N ASN A 296 45.22 18.95 2.45
CA ASN A 296 45.24 19.11 0.99
C ASN A 296 45.43 17.76 0.27
N GLU A 297 46.18 16.82 0.85
CA GLU A 297 46.37 15.47 0.32
C GLU A 297 45.12 14.59 0.48
N GLU A 298 44.43 14.63 1.62
CA GLU A 298 43.17 13.89 1.83
C GLU A 298 42.04 14.41 0.92
N ASN A 299 41.93 15.73 0.72
CA ASN A 299 40.99 16.31 -0.25
C ASN A 299 41.35 15.96 -1.71
N ALA A 300 42.64 15.82 -2.03
CA ALA A 300 43.07 15.37 -3.35
C ALA A 300 42.78 13.87 -3.60
N MET A 301 42.83 13.03 -2.57
CA MET A 301 42.48 11.60 -2.66
C MET A 301 40.96 11.34 -2.73
N ASP A 302 40.12 12.17 -2.10
CA ASP A 302 38.66 12.04 -2.15
C ASP A 302 38.07 12.52 -3.50
N LEU A 303 38.75 13.46 -4.16
CA LEU A 303 38.39 13.90 -5.53
C LEU A 303 38.73 12.86 -6.62
N ASP A 304 39.64 11.91 -6.37
CA ASP A 304 40.04 10.87 -7.33
C ASP A 304 39.18 9.58 -7.21
N LYS A 305 38.53 9.35 -6.06
CA LYS A 305 37.62 8.20 -5.85
C LYS A 305 36.24 8.32 -6.53
N GLY A 306 35.95 9.45 -7.17
CA GLY A 306 34.73 9.64 -7.98
C GLY A 306 34.73 8.90 -9.33
N LYS A 307 35.82 8.22 -9.71
CA LYS A 307 35.96 7.52 -10.99
C LYS A 307 36.70 6.17 -10.90
N ASN A 308 36.24 5.23 -10.07
CA ASN A 308 36.37 3.82 -10.47
C ASN A 308 35.46 2.88 -9.68
N LYS A 309 34.49 2.29 -10.39
CA LYS A 309 33.85 1.04 -9.99
C LYS A 309 34.86 -0.10 -10.17
N GLY A 310 35.03 -0.95 -9.16
CA GLY A 310 35.60 -2.28 -9.38
C GLY A 310 36.32 -2.88 -8.19
N LYS A 311 35.62 -3.77 -7.47
CA LYS A 311 36.04 -5.14 -7.13
C LYS A 311 37.43 -5.35 -6.50
N GLY A 312 37.46 -5.84 -5.27
CA GLY A 312 38.64 -6.53 -4.70
C GLY A 312 38.67 -6.45 -3.16
N VAL A 313 38.24 -7.50 -2.46
CA VAL A 313 39.09 -8.54 -1.84
C VAL A 313 39.66 -8.10 -0.48
N SER A 314 39.12 -8.71 0.58
CA SER A 314 39.68 -8.76 1.92
C SER A 314 40.87 -9.72 1.97
N GLN A 315 41.89 -9.36 2.75
CA GLN A 315 42.84 -10.31 3.30
C GLN A 315 43.13 -9.92 4.76
N ASN A 316 43.01 -10.93 5.63
CA ASN A 316 43.12 -10.92 7.08
C ASN A 316 44.54 -10.66 7.58
N ASP A 317 44.65 -10.26 8.84
CA ASP A 317 45.61 -10.85 9.78
C ASP A 317 44.90 -11.09 11.12
N ASP A 318 45.06 -12.32 11.61
CA ASP A 318 44.43 -12.96 12.76
C ASP A 318 45.17 -12.66 14.09
N ASP A 319 44.45 -12.83 15.21
CA ASP A 319 44.97 -13.45 16.45
C ASP A 319 43.78 -13.94 17.32
N ASP A 320 43.99 -15.11 17.93
CA ASP A 320 43.06 -16.22 18.20
C ASP A 320 42.28 -16.27 19.55
N ASP A 321 41.48 -17.36 19.66
CA ASP A 321 40.82 -18.05 20.79
C ASP A 321 39.31 -17.70 21.00
N ASP A 322 38.32 -18.61 20.95
CA ASP A 322 38.30 -20.09 20.98
C ASP A 322 36.91 -20.64 20.50
N GLU A 323 36.88 -21.95 20.20
CA GLU A 323 35.91 -22.76 19.42
C GLU A 323 34.37 -22.71 19.66
N ALA A 324 33.59 -22.88 18.58
CA ALA A 324 32.73 -24.08 18.32
C ALA A 324 31.85 -23.94 17.03
N GLU A 325 31.92 -24.95 16.15
CA GLU A 325 31.10 -25.19 14.94
C GLU A 325 29.57 -25.27 15.24
N VAL A 326 28.59 -25.12 14.33
CA VAL A 326 28.45 -25.67 12.96
C VAL A 326 27.29 -24.99 12.19
N ALA A 327 27.44 -24.97 10.86
CA ALA A 327 26.41 -25.16 9.81
C ALA A 327 25.53 -23.98 9.32
N ALA A 328 26.04 -23.40 8.22
CA ALA A 328 25.47 -23.49 6.86
C ALA A 328 24.46 -22.44 6.33
N HIS A 329 24.86 -21.96 5.16
CA HIS A 329 24.11 -21.43 4.01
C HIS A 329 23.90 -19.93 3.82
N GLN A 330 24.85 -19.40 3.05
CA GLN A 330 24.79 -18.25 2.15
C GLN A 330 23.55 -18.24 1.23
N SER A 331 22.99 -17.06 1.00
CA SER A 331 23.11 -16.42 -0.32
C SER A 331 22.83 -14.92 -0.26
N GLU A 332 23.81 -14.18 -0.79
CA GLU A 332 23.77 -12.77 -1.15
C GLU A 332 22.81 -12.55 -2.34
N ASP A 333 22.07 -11.44 -2.34
CA ASP A 333 22.37 -10.32 -3.25
C ASP A 333 21.28 -9.24 -3.11
N SER A 334 21.70 -8.13 -2.52
CA SER A 334 21.03 -6.84 -2.54
C SER A 334 21.69 -5.98 -3.62
N ASP A 335 20.95 -5.53 -4.63
CA ASP A 335 20.87 -4.09 -4.90
C ASP A 335 19.90 -3.65 -6.01
N ILE A 336 19.24 -2.52 -5.69
CA ILE A 336 18.77 -1.42 -6.56
C ILE A 336 17.50 -1.62 -7.42
N GLY A 337 16.45 -0.85 -7.08
CA GLY A 337 15.41 -0.47 -8.04
C GLY A 337 14.15 0.21 -7.48
N GLY A 338 14.23 1.51 -7.18
CA GLY A 338 13.15 2.50 -7.43
C GLY A 338 11.96 2.55 -6.46
N GLY A 339 12.11 3.33 -5.39
CA GLY A 339 11.01 3.70 -4.48
C GLY A 339 10.01 4.67 -5.12
N PHE A 340 8.72 4.42 -4.86
CA PHE A 340 7.65 5.40 -5.02
C PHE A 340 7.31 5.93 -3.63
N LEU A 341 7.11 7.25 -3.55
CA LEU A 341 6.91 8.04 -2.34
C LEU A 341 5.79 7.50 -1.45
N VAL A 342 6.09 7.43 -0.15
CA VAL A 342 5.12 7.35 0.95
C VAL A 342 4.66 8.78 1.21
N ASP A 343 3.35 9.02 1.13
CA ASP A 343 2.72 10.24 1.64
C ASP A 343 2.69 10.14 3.18
N GLU A 344 3.42 11.02 3.87
CA GLU A 344 3.17 11.35 5.27
C GLU A 344 1.97 12.32 5.38
N ASP A 345 1.26 12.22 6.50
CA ASP A 345 -0.02 12.87 6.85
C ASP A 345 -0.15 14.39 6.61
#